data_AF-A0AAJ4ANN9-F1
#
_entry.id   AF-A0AAJ4ANN9-F1
#
_cell.length_a   1.000
_cell.length_b   1.000
_cell.length_c   1.000
_cell.angle_alpha   90.00
_cell.angle_beta   90.00
_cell.angle_gamma   90.00
#
_symmetry.space_group_name_H-M   'P 1'
#
loop_
_entity.id
_entity.type
_entity.pdbx_description
1 polymer ?
#
loop_
_entity_poly.entity_id
_entity_poly.type
_entity_poly.pdbx_seq_one_letter_code
_entity_poly.pdbx_strand_id
1 'polypeptide(L)'
;MFKNLSVLSLSLTLAFSLATIFAPSANAMKLKDYHKEIMTDESGQVECAACHGDVKRKTIPQVSACESCHGSAEDVAALTQRPADAGHTVEPNPHDSMHYGTDLACTYCHQEHKQSKVYCNQCHEFEYPSMKR
;
A
#
# COMPACT_ATOMS: atom_id res chain seq x y z
N MET A 1 34.06 -78.17 -12.53
CA MET A 1 32.69 -77.89 -12.05
C MET A 1 32.15 -76.68 -12.81
N PHE A 2 30.83 -76.60 -12.98
CA PHE A 2 30.14 -76.07 -14.15
C PHE A 2 30.01 -74.53 -14.26
N LYS A 3 29.86 -74.12 -15.52
CA LYS A 3 29.43 -72.85 -16.14
C LYS A 3 28.24 -72.10 -15.49
N ASN A 4 28.28 -70.76 -15.69
CA ASN A 4 27.18 -69.81 -15.96
C ASN A 4 26.07 -69.60 -14.91
N LEU A 5 25.77 -68.33 -14.58
CA LEU A 5 24.49 -67.72 -14.96
C LEU A 5 24.47 -66.19 -14.81
N SER A 6 23.98 -65.56 -15.87
CA SER A 6 23.58 -64.16 -16.00
C SER A 6 22.44 -63.81 -15.04
N VAL A 7 22.48 -62.63 -14.43
CA VAL A 7 21.25 -61.87 -14.11
C VAL A 7 21.50 -60.39 -14.37
N LEU A 8 21.14 -59.99 -15.58
CA LEU A 8 20.95 -58.62 -16.03
C LEU A 8 19.81 -57.98 -15.20
N SER A 9 20.14 -57.14 -14.22
CA SER A 9 19.16 -56.35 -13.47
C SER A 9 19.10 -54.96 -14.07
N LEU A 10 18.26 -54.79 -15.09
CA LEU A 10 17.98 -53.52 -15.74
C LEU A 10 17.09 -52.68 -14.81
N SER A 11 17.68 -51.99 -13.83
CA SER A 11 16.98 -51.00 -13.02
C SER A 11 16.81 -49.72 -13.82
N LEU A 12 15.73 -49.63 -14.59
CA LEU A 12 15.27 -48.40 -15.22
C LEU A 12 14.73 -47.47 -14.14
N THR A 13 15.63 -46.76 -13.44
CA THR A 13 15.26 -45.66 -12.56
C THR A 13 14.80 -44.49 -13.41
N LEU A 14 13.49 -44.40 -13.62
CA LEU A 14 12.82 -43.26 -14.21
C LEU A 14 13.06 -42.05 -13.28
N ALA A 15 14.09 -41.27 -13.59
CA ALA A 15 14.36 -40.00 -12.92
C ALA A 15 13.21 -39.04 -13.29
N PHE A 16 12.15 -39.06 -12.48
CA PHE A 16 11.08 -38.08 -12.53
C PHE A 16 11.66 -36.78 -11.94
N SER A 17 12.38 -36.04 -12.77
CA SER A 17 12.86 -34.70 -12.46
C SER A 17 11.63 -33.81 -12.23
N LEU A 18 11.19 -33.75 -10.97
CA LEU A 18 10.14 -32.86 -10.52
C LEU A 18 10.66 -31.43 -10.65
N ALA A 19 10.47 -30.84 -11.83
CA ALA A 19 10.66 -29.42 -12.04
C ALA A 19 9.70 -28.69 -11.11
N THR A 20 10.20 -28.26 -9.96
CA THR A 20 9.48 -27.38 -9.04
C THR A 20 9.26 -26.07 -9.79
N ILE A 21 8.04 -25.91 -10.33
CA ILE A 21 7.55 -24.63 -10.82
C ILE A 21 7.46 -23.71 -9.60
N PHE A 22 8.51 -22.93 -9.37
CA PHE A 22 8.43 -21.75 -8.51
C PHE A 22 7.53 -20.75 -9.25
N ALA A 23 6.23 -20.80 -8.99
CA ALA A 23 5.35 -19.70 -9.30
C ALA A 23 5.62 -18.60 -8.28
N PRO A 24 6.21 -17.44 -8.63
CA PRO A 24 6.29 -16.34 -7.70
C PRO A 24 4.87 -15.87 -7.39
N SER A 25 4.42 -16.14 -6.18
CA SER A 25 3.17 -15.60 -5.65
C SER A 25 3.36 -14.13 -5.30
N ALA A 26 3.45 -13.26 -6.30
CA ALA A 26 3.43 -11.82 -6.11
C ALA A 26 2.01 -11.29 -6.34
N ASN A 27 1.10 -11.57 -5.41
CA ASN A 27 -0.10 -10.74 -5.28
C ASN A 27 0.34 -9.41 -4.65
N ALA A 28 0.93 -8.53 -5.45
CA ALA A 28 1.19 -7.16 -5.04
C ALA A 28 -0.16 -6.51 -4.69
N MET A 29 -0.22 -5.85 -3.53
CA MET A 29 -1.42 -5.14 -3.10
C MET A 29 -1.73 -4.04 -4.13
N LYS A 30 -3.01 -3.82 -4.44
CA LYS A 30 -3.41 -2.82 -5.45
C LYS A 30 -2.98 -1.43 -4.98
N LEU A 31 -2.29 -0.68 -5.83
CA LEU A 31 -2.10 0.76 -5.65
C LEU A 31 -3.18 1.52 -6.43
N LYS A 32 -3.48 2.74 -5.97
CA LYS A 32 -4.28 3.70 -6.68
C LYS A 32 -3.49 4.29 -7.83
N ASP A 33 -4.21 4.68 -8.89
CA ASP A 33 -3.59 5.03 -10.16
C ASP A 33 -2.63 6.22 -10.04
N TYR A 34 -2.98 7.23 -9.24
CA TYR A 34 -2.15 8.42 -9.03
C TYR A 34 -0.84 8.17 -8.27
N HIS A 35 -0.81 7.22 -7.33
CA HIS A 35 0.45 6.81 -6.69
C HIS A 35 1.22 5.85 -7.58
N LYS A 36 0.54 4.96 -8.30
CA LYS A 36 1.19 4.08 -9.27
C LYS A 36 1.92 4.89 -10.35
N GLU A 37 1.31 5.94 -10.88
CA GLU A 37 1.91 6.79 -11.92
C GLU A 37 3.23 7.42 -11.49
N ILE A 38 3.32 7.91 -10.25
CA ILE A 38 4.51 8.60 -9.76
C ILE A 38 5.55 7.66 -9.11
N MET A 39 5.15 6.45 -8.71
CA MET A 39 6.01 5.48 -7.99
C MET A 39 6.44 4.29 -8.85
N THR A 40 6.09 4.27 -10.14
CA THR A 40 6.57 3.25 -11.08
C THR A 40 7.85 3.75 -11.75
N ASP A 41 8.91 2.96 -11.67
CA ASP A 41 10.18 3.27 -12.31
C ASP A 41 10.14 3.03 -13.84
N GLU A 42 11.23 3.36 -14.54
CA GLU A 42 11.37 3.15 -15.98
C GLU A 42 11.26 1.67 -16.40
N SER A 43 11.46 0.73 -15.48
CA SER A 43 11.35 -0.71 -15.70
C SER A 43 9.92 -1.23 -15.51
N GLY A 44 8.97 -0.37 -15.12
CA GLY A 44 7.59 -0.75 -14.85
C GLY A 44 7.38 -1.36 -13.45
N GLN A 45 8.35 -1.23 -12.55
CA GLN A 45 8.28 -1.74 -11.18
C GLN A 45 7.86 -0.64 -10.20
N VAL A 46 7.02 -0.99 -9.23
CA VAL A 46 6.57 -0.07 -8.19
C VAL A 46 7.57 -0.06 -7.03
N GLU A 47 8.07 1.12 -6.70
CA GLU A 47 8.98 1.37 -5.58
C GLU A 47 8.24 1.30 -4.24
N CYS A 48 7.98 0.07 -3.77
CA CYS A 48 7.25 -0.18 -2.51
C CYS A 48 7.91 0.49 -1.29
N ALA A 49 9.24 0.64 -1.33
CA ALA A 49 10.03 1.25 -0.27
C ALA A 49 9.76 2.76 -0.12
N ALA A 50 9.19 3.43 -1.13
CA ALA A 50 8.83 4.83 -1.05
C ALA A 50 7.88 5.12 0.13
N CYS A 51 6.96 4.19 0.41
CA CYS A 51 6.06 4.29 1.57
C CYS A 51 6.54 3.45 2.76
N HIS A 52 7.02 2.23 2.53
CA HIS A 52 7.27 1.26 3.60
C HIS A 52 8.71 1.24 4.13
N GLY A 53 9.64 1.92 3.47
CA GLY A 53 11.08 1.79 3.74
C GLY A 53 11.54 0.33 3.66
N ASP A 54 12.51 -0.02 4.52
CA ASP A 54 13.04 -1.38 4.64
C ASP A 54 12.12 -2.34 5.43
N VAL A 55 11.05 -1.80 6.03
CA VAL A 55 10.11 -2.60 6.81
C VAL A 55 9.31 -3.47 5.85
N LYS A 56 9.24 -4.78 6.13
CA LYS A 56 8.49 -5.75 5.31
C LYS A 56 7.14 -5.14 4.90
N ARG A 57 6.89 -5.08 3.58
CA ARG A 57 5.77 -4.48 2.78
C ARG A 57 4.31 -4.71 3.26
N LYS A 58 4.07 -4.76 4.56
CA LYS A 58 2.81 -5.17 5.21
C LYS A 58 2.50 -4.36 6.47
N THR A 59 3.33 -3.39 6.84
CA THR A 59 3.03 -2.45 7.95
C THR A 59 2.40 -1.18 7.40
N ILE A 60 1.68 -0.45 8.26
CA ILE A 60 1.22 0.90 7.93
C ILE A 60 2.48 1.78 7.80
N PRO A 61 2.61 2.58 6.72
CA PRO A 61 3.75 3.48 6.55
C PRO A 61 3.75 4.58 7.62
N GLN A 62 4.93 5.08 7.97
CA GLN A 62 5.07 6.23 8.85
C GLN A 62 4.59 7.50 8.14
N VAL A 63 4.03 8.45 8.89
CA VAL A 63 3.54 9.73 8.35
C VAL A 63 4.62 10.47 7.55
N SER A 64 5.88 10.38 7.99
CA SER A 64 7.02 11.00 7.30
C SER A 64 7.21 10.56 5.84
N ALA A 65 6.73 9.36 5.47
CA ALA A 65 6.77 8.90 4.08
C ALA A 65 5.73 9.62 3.20
N CYS A 66 4.62 10.07 3.78
CA CYS A 66 3.65 10.92 3.09
C CYS A 66 4.21 12.34 2.98
N GLU A 67 4.78 12.86 4.06
CA GLU A 67 5.27 14.24 4.16
C GLU A 67 6.44 14.53 3.23
N SER A 68 7.25 13.53 2.87
CA SER A 68 8.37 13.70 1.93
C SER A 68 7.95 14.18 0.55
N CYS A 69 6.67 13.99 0.18
CA CYS A 69 6.12 14.42 -1.11
C CYS A 69 4.95 15.39 -0.98
N HIS A 70 4.14 15.29 0.09
CA HIS A 70 2.92 16.08 0.26
C HIS A 70 3.09 17.32 1.16
N GLY A 71 4.25 17.50 1.80
CA GLY A 71 4.47 18.55 2.81
C GLY A 71 4.05 18.11 4.21
N SER A 72 4.32 18.95 5.20
CA SER A 72 3.94 18.68 6.59
C SER A 72 2.42 18.65 6.76
N ALA A 73 1.93 18.07 7.87
CA ALA A 73 0.52 18.12 8.21
C ALA A 73 -0.02 19.56 8.26
N GLU A 74 0.79 20.52 8.73
CA GLU A 74 0.47 21.94 8.75
C GLU A 74 0.36 22.55 7.34
N ASP A 75 1.24 22.17 6.42
CA ASP A 75 1.18 22.62 5.03
C ASP A 75 -0.11 22.13 4.36
N VAL A 76 -0.46 20.86 4.57
CA VAL A 76 -1.69 20.27 4.02
C VAL A 76 -2.94 20.91 4.67
N ALA A 77 -2.91 21.18 5.96
CA ALA A 77 -3.96 21.91 6.65
C ALA A 77 -4.15 23.33 6.10
N ALA A 78 -3.06 24.03 5.77
CA ALA A 78 -3.11 25.34 5.14
C ALA A 78 -3.79 25.29 3.76
N LEU A 79 -3.50 24.24 2.96
CA LEU A 79 -4.11 24.03 1.65
C LEU A 79 -5.62 23.73 1.70
N THR A 80 -6.11 23.20 2.82
CA THR A 80 -7.54 22.91 3.02
C THR A 80 -8.22 23.85 4.01
N GLN A 81 -7.65 25.04 4.21
CA GLN A 81 -8.27 26.07 5.03
C GLN A 81 -9.66 26.43 4.51
N ARG A 82 -10.58 26.57 5.46
CA ARG A 82 -11.89 27.16 5.21
C ARG A 82 -11.78 28.68 5.09
N PRO A 83 -12.71 29.33 4.37
CA PRO A 83 -12.84 30.79 4.42
C PRO A 83 -12.93 31.30 5.85
N ALA A 84 -12.31 32.45 6.14
CA ALA A 84 -12.26 33.02 7.49
C ALA A 84 -13.66 33.37 8.04
N ASP A 85 -14.61 33.66 7.16
CA ASP A 85 -16.01 33.96 7.45
C ASP A 85 -16.93 32.73 7.33
N ALA A 86 -16.35 31.52 7.18
CA ALA A 86 -17.12 30.30 7.02
C ALA A 86 -17.95 29.99 8.27
N GLY A 87 -19.27 30.03 8.11
CA GLY A 87 -20.23 29.58 9.12
C GLY A 87 -20.35 28.05 9.20
N HIS A 88 -21.45 27.59 9.82
CA HIS A 88 -21.74 26.17 10.01
C HIS A 88 -22.16 25.41 8.74
N THR A 89 -22.42 26.12 7.65
CA THR A 89 -22.78 25.52 6.35
C THR A 89 -21.58 24.98 5.57
N VAL A 90 -20.37 25.36 5.98
CA VAL A 90 -19.12 24.85 5.43
C VAL A 90 -18.65 23.72 6.33
N GLU A 91 -18.07 22.66 5.77
CA GLU A 91 -17.49 21.55 6.53
C GLU A 91 -16.17 21.96 7.22
N PRO A 92 -15.84 21.44 8.41
CA PRO A 92 -14.57 21.73 9.09
C PRO A 92 -13.36 21.35 8.24
N ASN A 93 -12.20 21.96 8.50
CA ASN A 93 -10.97 21.58 7.82
C ASN A 93 -10.64 20.09 8.13
N PRO A 94 -10.59 19.18 7.13
CA PRO A 94 -10.34 17.76 7.38
C PRO A 94 -8.93 17.45 7.91
N HIS A 95 -7.98 18.39 7.73
CA HIS A 95 -6.58 18.23 8.14
C HIS A 95 -6.20 19.11 9.33
N ASP A 96 -7.17 19.82 9.92
CA ASP A 96 -7.02 20.56 11.18
C ASP A 96 -8.30 20.41 11.98
N SER A 97 -8.43 19.25 12.64
CA SER A 97 -9.68 18.84 13.29
C SER A 97 -9.73 19.33 14.74
N MET A 98 -10.94 19.58 15.25
CA MET A 98 -11.12 19.99 16.65
C MET A 98 -10.65 18.96 17.69
N HIS A 99 -10.58 17.68 17.30
CA HIS A 99 -10.21 16.59 18.21
C HIS A 99 -8.72 16.23 18.16
N TYR A 100 -8.11 16.35 16.99
CA TYR A 100 -6.76 15.85 16.74
C TYR A 100 -5.81 16.91 16.19
N GLY A 101 -6.28 18.14 15.94
CA GLY A 101 -5.50 19.16 15.22
C GLY A 101 -4.97 18.61 13.91
N THR A 102 -3.66 18.79 13.70
CA THR A 102 -2.86 18.25 12.60
C THR A 102 -2.22 16.88 12.90
N ASP A 103 -2.39 16.33 14.12
CA ASP A 103 -1.66 15.13 14.58
C ASP A 103 -2.26 13.80 14.10
N LEU A 104 -3.46 13.80 13.48
CA LEU A 104 -4.09 12.57 13.00
C LEU A 104 -3.36 12.03 11.77
N ALA A 105 -2.73 10.86 11.91
CA ALA A 105 -1.95 10.25 10.82
C ALA A 105 -2.75 10.11 9.52
N CYS A 106 -2.12 10.46 8.38
CA CYS A 106 -2.75 10.52 7.05
C CYS A 106 -3.53 9.25 6.70
N THR A 107 -3.00 8.09 7.10
CA THR A 107 -3.53 6.76 6.79
C THR A 107 -4.85 6.41 7.47
N TYR A 108 -5.29 7.16 8.49
CA TYR A 108 -6.63 6.98 9.07
C TYR A 108 -7.72 7.27 8.04
N CYS A 109 -7.46 8.22 7.14
CA CYS A 109 -8.38 8.58 6.06
C CYS A 109 -7.90 8.04 4.71
N HIS A 110 -6.64 8.31 4.36
CA HIS A 110 -6.02 7.99 3.08
C HIS A 110 -5.41 6.58 3.07
N GLN A 111 -6.24 5.60 2.75
CA GLN A 111 -5.85 4.19 2.64
C GLN A 111 -5.51 3.87 1.19
N GLU A 112 -4.30 3.35 0.95
CA GLU A 112 -3.80 3.09 -0.40
C GLU A 112 -4.33 1.76 -0.96
N HIS A 113 -4.13 0.68 -0.21
CA HIS A 113 -4.47 -0.67 -0.66
C HIS A 113 -5.92 -1.08 -0.37
N LYS A 114 -6.75 -0.13 0.05
CA LYS A 114 -8.17 -0.28 0.39
C LYS A 114 -8.90 1.02 0.02
N GLN A 115 -10.23 0.97 0.00
CA GLN A 115 -11.02 2.20 -0.17
C GLN A 115 -10.74 3.18 0.98
N SER A 116 -10.43 4.44 0.64
CA SER A 116 -10.25 5.49 1.64
C SER A 116 -11.59 5.91 2.25
N LYS A 117 -11.53 6.42 3.48
CA LYS A 117 -12.71 6.74 4.30
C LYS A 117 -12.48 8.06 5.03
N VAL A 118 -13.55 8.76 5.35
CA VAL A 118 -13.47 9.93 6.24
C VAL A 118 -13.54 9.41 7.67
N TYR A 119 -12.42 9.40 8.40
CA TYR A 119 -12.35 8.89 9.77
C TYR A 119 -13.35 9.58 10.71
N CYS A 120 -13.56 10.88 10.52
CA CYS A 120 -14.52 11.68 11.27
C CYS A 120 -15.95 11.14 11.18
N ASN A 121 -16.29 10.43 10.10
CA ASN A 121 -17.64 9.91 9.87
C ASN A 121 -17.97 8.66 10.69
N GLN A 122 -17.11 8.29 11.64
CA GLN A 122 -17.52 7.43 12.75
C GLN A 122 -18.50 8.13 13.70
N CYS A 123 -18.49 9.47 13.73
CA CYS A 123 -19.37 10.28 14.58
C CYS A 123 -20.06 11.43 13.82
N HIS A 124 -19.57 11.79 12.64
CA HIS A 124 -20.09 12.88 11.81
C HIS A 124 -20.58 12.38 10.44
N GLU A 125 -21.08 13.29 9.62
CA GLU A 125 -21.51 13.00 8.25
C GLU A 125 -20.95 14.08 7.31
N PHE A 126 -19.63 14.07 7.11
CA PHE A 126 -18.95 14.97 6.17
C PHE A 126 -18.78 14.31 4.79
N GLU A 127 -18.97 15.10 3.74
CA GLU A 127 -18.84 14.67 2.35
C GLU A 127 -17.39 14.80 1.84
N TYR A 128 -16.72 15.92 2.13
CA TYR A 128 -15.37 16.23 1.63
C TYR A 128 -15.16 15.84 0.15
N PRO A 129 -15.86 16.48 -0.80
CA PRO A 129 -15.90 16.06 -2.21
C PRO A 129 -14.54 16.09 -2.91
N SER A 130 -13.59 16.86 -2.40
CA SER A 130 -12.23 16.94 -2.93
C SER A 130 -11.34 15.74 -2.51
N MET A 131 -11.76 14.93 -1.54
CA MET A 131 -11.01 13.75 -1.10
C MET A 131 -11.10 12.63 -2.14
N LYS A 132 -9.95 12.22 -2.69
CA LYS A 132 -9.86 11.06 -3.59
C LYS A 132 -10.04 9.75 -2.79
N ARG A 133 -11.12 9.01 -3.04
CA ARG A 133 -11.45 7.77 -2.34
C ARG A 133 -10.83 6.53 -3.00
#